data_AF-A0A561U4T7-F1
#
_entry.id   AF-A0A561U4T7-F1
#
_cell.length_a   1.000
_cell.length_b   1.000
_cell.length_c   1.000
_cell.angle_alpha   90.00
_cell.angle_beta   90.00
_cell.angle_gamma   90.00
#
_symmetry.space_group_name_H-M   'P 1'
#
loop_
_entity.id
_entity.type
_entity.pdbx_description
1 polymer ?
#
loop_
_entity_poly.entity_id
_entity_poly.type
_entity_poly.pdbx_seq_one_letter_code
_entity_poly.pdbx_strand_id
1 'polypeptide(L)'
;MISGERDLRTPRVIAERLVDLLPDAVLVPLTGMGHSALDTHRLAGLHVAHAVTEGTHAALPDRADRLATLPRRGASRVLGNLITARLTAERITRA
;
A
#
# COMPACT_ATOMS: atom_id res chain seq x y z
N MET A 1 -1.31 5.38 10.62
CA MET A 1 -2.25 4.69 9.72
C MET A 1 -1.58 4.38 8.39
N ILE A 2 -1.58 3.10 7.99
CA ILE A 2 -1.12 2.69 6.66
C ILE A 2 -2.31 2.81 5.70
N SER A 3 -2.12 3.42 4.53
CA SER A 3 -3.18 3.53 3.52
C SER A 3 -2.62 3.23 2.14
N GLY A 4 -3.28 2.34 1.40
CA GLY A 4 -2.95 2.04 0.01
C GLY A 4 -3.61 3.01 -0.97
N GLU A 5 -2.91 3.41 -2.03
CA GLU A 5 -3.46 4.25 -3.13
C GLU A 5 -4.74 3.67 -3.76
N ARG A 6 -4.81 2.34 -3.89
CA ARG A 6 -5.88 1.61 -4.58
C ARG A 6 -6.84 0.94 -3.59
N ASP A 7 -6.86 1.42 -2.34
CA ASP A 7 -7.76 0.92 -1.31
C ASP A 7 -9.18 1.45 -1.54
N LEU A 8 -10.08 0.54 -1.93
CA LEU A 8 -11.50 0.84 -2.13
C LEU A 8 -12.35 0.59 -0.88
N ARG A 9 -11.84 -0.15 0.11
CA ARG A 9 -12.56 -0.45 1.36
C ARG A 9 -12.35 0.65 2.39
N THR A 10 -11.15 1.24 2.41
CA THR A 10 -10.81 2.40 3.24
C THR A 10 -10.06 3.43 2.39
N PRO A 11 -10.79 4.24 1.61
CA PRO A 11 -10.19 5.26 0.75
C PRO A 11 -9.31 6.24 1.54
N ARG A 12 -8.29 6.80 0.88
CA ARG A 12 -7.29 7.68 1.51
C ARG A 12 -7.88 8.83 2.33
N VAL A 13 -8.97 9.43 1.86
CA VAL A 13 -9.67 10.51 2.58
C VAL A 13 -10.14 10.10 3.99
N ILE A 14 -10.49 8.82 4.19
CA ILE A 14 -10.84 8.30 5.51
C ILE A 14 -9.60 8.18 6.39
N ALA A 15 -8.46 7.82 5.79
CA ALA A 15 -7.20 7.69 6.50
C ALA A 15 -6.65 9.04 6.97
N GLU A 16 -6.75 10.06 6.13
CA GLU A 16 -6.40 11.44 6.45
C GLU A 16 -7.23 11.95 7.64
N ARG A 17 -8.55 11.78 7.58
CA ARG A 17 -9.45 12.16 8.69
C ARG A 17 -9.12 11.46 10.01
N LEU A 18 -8.75 10.18 9.97
CA LEU A 18 -8.38 9.44 11.18
C LEU A 18 -7.07 9.94 11.78
N VAL A 19 -6.09 10.30 10.95
CA VAL A 19 -4.81 10.86 11.41
C VAL A 19 -5.02 12.23 12.06
N ASP A 20 -5.91 13.06 11.52
CA ASP A 20 -6.22 14.38 12.10
C ASP A 20 -6.92 14.29 13.47
N LEU A 21 -7.62 13.18 13.75
CA LEU A 21 -8.39 13.00 14.99
C LEU A 21 -7.58 12.33 16.11
N LEU A 22 -6.51 11.62 15.79
CA LEU A 22 -5.76 10.81 16.75
C LEU A 22 -4.48 11.52 17.18
N PRO A 23 -4.18 11.57 18.49
CA PRO A 23 -2.91 12.12 18.95
C PRO A 23 -1.75 11.26 18.44
N ASP A 24 -0.67 11.91 18.01
CA ASP A 24 0.59 11.26 17.59
C ASP A 24 0.42 10.25 16.42
N ALA A 25 -0.67 10.38 15.65
CA ALA A 25 -0.88 9.58 14.47
C ALA A 25 -0.13 10.15 13.25
N VAL A 26 0.39 9.26 12.41
CA VAL A 26 0.97 9.62 11.10
C VAL A 26 0.32 8.84 9.97
N LEU A 27 0.23 9.45 8.79
CA LEU A 27 -0.22 8.77 7.58
C LEU A 27 0.99 8.18 6.83
N VAL A 28 0.94 6.89 6.51
CA VAL A 28 1.94 6.23 5.68
C VAL A 28 1.30 5.86 4.32
N PRO A 29 1.48 6.70 3.28
CA PRO A 29 0.90 6.48 1.95
C PRO A 29 1.68 5.42 1.17
N LEU A 30 1.04 4.30 0.82
CA LEU A 30 1.68 3.24 0.04
C LEU A 30 1.15 3.19 -1.40
N THR A 31 2.00 3.56 -2.35
CA THR A 31 1.72 3.61 -3.80
C THR A 31 1.44 2.22 -4.37
N GLY A 32 0.45 2.10 -5.26
CA GLY A 32 0.12 0.84 -5.93
C GLY A 32 -0.42 -0.28 -5.02
N MET A 33 -0.79 0.02 -3.78
CA MET A 33 -1.34 -0.94 -2.81
C MET A 33 -2.85 -0.78 -2.64
N GLY A 34 -3.57 -1.89 -2.47
CA GLY A 34 -4.97 -1.89 -2.05
C GLY A 34 -5.12 -2.10 -0.54
N HIS A 35 -6.33 -2.43 -0.09
CA HIS A 35 -6.65 -2.60 1.34
C HIS A 35 -5.77 -3.63 2.07
N SER A 36 -5.49 -4.76 1.42
CA SER A 36 -4.64 -5.84 1.95
C SER A 36 -3.14 -5.53 1.80
N ALA A 37 -2.71 -4.30 2.10
CA ALA A 37 -1.32 -3.90 2.05
C ALA A 37 -0.45 -4.80 2.95
N LEU A 38 -0.95 -5.17 4.14
CA LEU A 38 -0.25 -6.04 5.08
C LEU A 38 -0.15 -7.50 4.59
N ASP A 39 -1.18 -8.03 3.93
CA ASP A 39 -1.15 -9.42 3.42
C ASP A 39 -0.19 -9.56 2.23
N THR A 40 -0.11 -8.53 1.40
CA THR A 40 0.65 -8.51 0.15
C THR A 40 2.07 -7.94 0.28
N HIS A 41 2.31 -7.07 1.27
CA HIS A 41 3.61 -6.46 1.58
C HIS A 41 3.95 -6.61 3.07
N ARG A 42 4.07 -7.87 3.50
CA ARG A 42 4.40 -8.21 4.90
C ARG A 42 5.65 -7.49 5.41
N LEU A 43 6.66 -7.28 4.56
CA LEU A 43 7.89 -6.57 4.95
C LEU A 43 7.62 -5.08 5.25
N ALA A 44 6.80 -4.41 4.45
CA ALA A 44 6.41 -3.02 4.74
C ALA A 44 5.63 -2.95 6.07
N GLY A 45 4.72 -3.92 6.30
CA GLY A 45 4.02 -4.06 7.57
C GLY A 45 4.95 -4.27 8.77
N LEU A 46 5.95 -5.15 8.64
CA LEU A 46 6.94 -5.40 9.69
C LEU A 46 7.81 -4.18 9.97
N HIS A 47 8.25 -3.45 8.94
CA HIS A 47 9.01 -2.21 9.14
C HIS A 47 8.19 -1.12 9.85
N VAL A 48 6.91 -0.97 9.49
CA VAL A 48 6.01 -0.04 10.18
C VAL A 48 5.81 -0.46 11.63
N ALA A 49 5.52 -1.73 11.89
CA ALA A 49 5.35 -2.24 13.25
C ALA A 49 6.61 -2.02 14.09
N HIS A 50 7.79 -2.30 13.52
CA HIS A 50 9.07 -2.07 14.19
C HIS A 50 9.30 -0.60 14.54
N ALA A 51 9.07 0.33 13.60
CA ALA A 51 9.22 1.75 13.86
C ALA A 51 8.24 2.24 14.96
N VAL A 52 7.01 1.72 15.00
CA VAL A 52 6.05 2.01 16.07
C VAL A 52 6.56 1.48 17.41
N THR A 53 7.08 0.24 17.46
CA THR A 53 7.64 -0.32 18.71
C THR A 53 8.87 0.44 19.21
N GLU A 54 9.64 1.06 18.33
CA GLU A 54 10.80 1.89 18.68
C GLU A 54 10.45 3.35 18.96
N GLY A 55 9.18 3.76 18.79
CA GLY A 55 8.77 5.17 18.92
C GLY A 55 9.32 6.08 17.81
N THR A 56 9.73 5.51 16.67
CA THR A 56 10.28 6.25 15.52
C THR A 56 9.26 6.40 14.38
N HIS A 57 7.97 6.18 14.67
CA HIS A 57 6.90 6.19 13.67
C HIS A 57 6.73 7.54 12.97
N ALA A 58 7.10 8.66 13.62
CA ALA A 58 7.09 9.99 13.02
C ALA A 58 7.89 10.10 11.71
N ALA A 59 8.92 9.26 11.52
CA ALA A 59 9.74 9.23 10.31
C ALA A 59 9.21 8.30 9.21
N LEU A 60 8.10 7.58 9.44
CA LEU A 60 7.53 6.66 8.46
C LEU A 60 6.98 7.33 7.19
N PRO A 61 6.35 8.52 7.23
CA PRO A 61 5.89 9.20 6.03
C PRO A 61 7.02 9.44 5.03
N ASP A 62 8.18 9.90 5.50
CA ASP A 62 9.37 10.16 4.67
C ASP A 62 9.95 8.88 4.03
N ARG A 63 9.64 7.72 4.62
CA ARG A 63 10.11 6.41 4.15
C ARG A 63 9.07 5.69 3.29
N ALA A 64 7.90 6.27 3.08
CA ALA A 64 6.75 5.59 2.48
C ALA A 64 7.04 5.07 1.06
N ASP A 65 7.73 5.85 0.24
CA ASP A 65 8.16 5.43 -1.11
C ASP A 65 9.07 4.21 -1.06
N ARG A 66 10.06 4.23 -0.16
CA ARG A 66 10.96 3.09 0.03
C ARG A 66 10.19 1.85 0.49
N LEU A 67 9.26 2.01 1.44
CA LEU A 67 8.40 0.92 1.90
C LEU A 67 7.54 0.35 0.76
N ALA A 68 7.07 1.20 -0.16
CA ALA A 68 6.27 0.78 -1.31
C ALA A 68 7.07 -0.06 -2.34
N THR A 69 8.39 0.11 -2.39
CA THR A 69 9.27 -0.70 -3.26
C THR A 69 9.58 -2.09 -2.70
N LEU A 70 9.25 -2.37 -1.44
CA LEU A 70 9.57 -3.66 -0.84
C LEU A 70 8.87 -4.83 -1.56
N PRO A 71 9.52 -6.01 -1.64
CA PRO A 71 8.98 -7.15 -2.37
C PRO A 71 7.57 -7.56 -1.97
N ARG A 72 6.70 -7.67 -2.96
CA ARG A 72 5.33 -8.20 -2.85
C ARG A 72 5.33 -9.72 -2.82
N ARG A 73 4.41 -10.31 -2.04
CA ARG A 73 4.15 -11.76 -2.01
C ARG A 73 2.72 -12.11 -2.45
N GLY A 74 2.54 -13.36 -2.86
CA GLY A 74 1.25 -13.94 -3.22
C GLY A 74 0.78 -13.65 -4.65
N ALA A 75 -0.36 -14.24 -5.01
CA ALA A 75 -0.96 -14.14 -6.35
C ALA A 75 -1.26 -12.68 -6.76
N SER A 76 -1.56 -11.82 -5.79
CA SER A 76 -1.80 -10.38 -5.99
C SER A 76 -0.60 -9.62 -6.57
N ARG A 77 0.61 -10.20 -6.57
CA ARG A 77 1.77 -9.65 -7.29
C ARG A 77 1.63 -9.78 -8.80
N VAL A 78 0.96 -10.82 -9.28
CA VAL A 78 1.02 -11.26 -10.69
C VAL A 78 -0.34 -11.12 -11.39
N LEU A 79 -1.44 -11.35 -10.68
CA LEU A 79 -2.80 -11.36 -11.24
C LEU A 79 -3.17 -10.09 -12.00
N GLY A 80 -2.88 -8.91 -11.43
CA GLY A 80 -3.18 -7.63 -12.09
C GLY A 80 -2.47 -7.50 -13.43
N ASN A 81 -1.18 -7.80 -13.47
CA ASN A 81 -0.37 -7.74 -14.69
C ASN A 81 -0.84 -8.77 -15.73
N LEU A 82 -1.24 -9.97 -15.30
CA LEU A 82 -1.76 -11.00 -16.20
C LEU A 82 -3.09 -10.58 -16.85
N ILE A 83 -4.01 -10.01 -16.06
CA ILE A 83 -5.29 -9.50 -16.59
C ILE A 83 -5.02 -8.38 -17.58
N THR A 84 -4.16 -7.41 -17.24
CA THR A 84 -3.78 -6.32 -18.15
C THR A 84 -3.14 -6.85 -19.43
N ALA A 85 -2.19 -7.77 -19.33
CA ALA A 85 -1.54 -8.38 -20.49
C ALA A 85 -2.56 -9.08 -21.40
N ARG A 86 -3.51 -9.82 -20.82
CA ARG A 86 -4.56 -10.50 -21.59
C ARG A 86 -5.48 -9.52 -22.30
N LEU A 87 -5.93 -8.47 -21.62
CA LEU A 87 -6.78 -7.43 -22.21
C LEU A 87 -6.08 -6.67 -23.34
N THR A 88 -4.79 -6.37 -23.18
CA THR A 88 -3.98 -5.72 -24.23
C THR A 88 -3.80 -6.65 -25.43
N ALA A 89 -3.51 -7.93 -25.21
CA ALA A 89 -3.43 -8.92 -26.29
C ALA A 89 -4.76 -9.02 -27.06
N GLU A 90 -5.90 -9.11 -26.37
CA GLU A 90 -7.22 -9.13 -27.02
C GLU A 90 -7.49 -7.85 -27.82
N ARG A 91 -7.08 -6.69 -27.32
CA ARG A 91 -7.23 -5.41 -28.03
C ARG A 91 -6.43 -5.38 -29.33
N ILE A 92 -5.21 -5.90 -29.32
CA ILE A 92 -4.35 -5.97 -30.50
C ILE A 92 -4.89 -7.00 -31.50
N THR A 93 -5.39 -8.15 -31.04
CA THR A 93 -5.93 -9.19 -31.93
C THR A 93 -7.30 -8.83 -32.53
N ARG A 94 -8.05 -7.90 -31.93
CA ARG A 94 -9.34 -7.41 -32.46
C ARG A 94 -9.23 -6.11 -33.27
N ALA A 95 -8.05 -5.50 -33.37
CA ALA A 95 -7.77 -4.33 -34.20
C ALA A 95 -7.25 -4.77 -35.58
#